data_AF-A0A5D2MPE1-F1
#
_entry.id   AF-A0A5D2MPE1-F1
#
_cell.length_a   1.000
_cell.length_b   1.000
_cell.length_c   1.000
_cell.angle_alpha   90.00
_cell.angle_beta   90.00
_cell.angle_gamma   90.00
#
_symmetry.space_group_name_H-M   'P 1'
#
loop_
_entity.id
_entity.type
_entity.pdbx_description
1 polymer ?
#
loop_
_entity_poly.entity_id
_entity_poly.type
_entity_poly.pdbx_seq_one_letter_code
_entity_poly.pdbx_strand_id
1 'polypeptide(L)'
;MMRKLPQFISRLFAILLRLLLDIEDDAAWHTAEVEDEDAGENSNYAVGQEYLDRLAISLGGNTIVPVASEQFSTYLAALEWQKHHAALIALAQIAVGLFQGYG
;
A
#
# COMPACT_ATOMS: atom_id res chain seq x y z
N MET A 1 -2.40 17.52 14.13
CA MET A 1 -2.85 16.67 15.26
C MET A 1 -2.53 15.18 15.06
N MET A 2 -2.78 14.59 13.87
CA MET A 2 -2.51 13.16 13.59
C MET A 2 -1.04 12.72 13.78
N ARG A 3 -0.05 13.54 13.37
CA ARG A 3 1.40 13.24 13.50
C ARG A 3 1.88 13.03 14.95
N LYS A 4 1.07 13.38 15.96
CA LYS A 4 1.41 13.21 17.39
C LYS A 4 0.91 11.88 17.98
N LEU A 5 0.29 11.01 17.16
CA LEU A 5 -0.24 9.71 17.57
C LEU A 5 0.42 8.57 16.76
N PRO A 6 1.70 8.26 16.99
CA PRO A 6 2.46 7.29 16.18
C PRO A 6 1.82 5.89 16.20
N GLN A 7 1.22 5.49 17.32
CA GLN A 7 0.51 4.21 17.45
C GLN A 7 -0.75 4.13 16.58
N PHE A 8 -1.43 5.25 16.35
CA PHE A 8 -2.59 5.30 15.46
C PHE A 8 -2.17 5.16 14.00
N ILE A 9 -1.10 5.85 13.60
CA ILE A 9 -0.56 5.78 12.24
C ILE A 9 -0.10 4.36 11.91
N SER A 10 0.64 3.71 12.82
CA SER A 10 1.08 2.32 12.63
C SER A 10 -0.09 1.35 12.46
N ARG A 11 -1.13 1.46 13.31
CA ARG A 11 -2.33 0.62 13.20
C ARG A 11 -3.11 0.89 11.91
N LEU A 12 -3.29 2.15 11.54
CA LEU A 12 -3.99 2.52 10.31
C LEU A 12 -3.24 1.97 9.09
N PHE A 13 -1.92 2.17 9.03
CA PHE A 13 -1.09 1.64 7.95
C PHE A 13 -1.20 0.11 7.83
N ALA A 14 -1.15 -0.60 8.97
CA ALA A 14 -1.32 -2.06 8.98
C ALA A 14 -2.72 -2.52 8.51
N ILE A 15 -3.78 -1.75 8.79
CA ILE A 15 -5.13 -2.03 8.28
C ILE A 15 -5.16 -1.83 6.76
N LEU A 16 -4.60 -0.72 6.26
CA LEU A 16 -4.55 -0.44 4.82
C LEU A 16 -3.75 -1.51 4.06
N LEU A 17 -2.62 -1.96 4.60
CA LEU A 17 -1.86 -3.09 4.03
C LEU A 17 -2.67 -4.39 3.96
N ARG A 18 -3.56 -4.64 4.92
CA ARG A 18 -4.44 -5.82 4.89
C ARG A 18 -5.51 -5.72 3.83
N LEU A 19 -6.01 -4.52 3.55
CA LEU A 19 -6.97 -4.30 2.46
C LEU A 19 -6.33 -4.58 1.09
N LEU A 20 -5.04 -4.30 0.92
CA LEU A 20 -4.27 -4.65 -0.28
C LEU A 20 -4.06 -6.16 -0.48
N LEU A 21 -4.41 -7.00 0.49
CA LEU A 21 -4.37 -8.46 0.35
C LEU A 21 -5.62 -9.02 -0.33
N ASP A 22 -6.67 -8.20 -0.48
CA ASP A 22 -7.91 -8.57 -1.16
C ASP A 22 -7.74 -8.47 -2.68
N ILE A 23 -6.79 -9.26 -3.21
CA ILE A 23 -6.47 -9.36 -4.63
C ILE A 23 -6.34 -10.84 -4.99
N GLU A 24 -6.93 -11.23 -6.11
CA GLU A 24 -6.95 -12.61 -6.60
C GLU A 24 -5.96 -12.80 -7.75
N ASP A 25 -5.44 -14.03 -7.90
CA ASP A 25 -4.58 -14.38 -9.04
C ASP A 25 -5.48 -14.73 -10.24
N ASP A 26 -5.83 -13.72 -11.05
CA ASP A 26 -6.71 -13.90 -12.20
C ASP A 26 -5.95 -14.51 -13.38
N ALA A 27 -6.39 -15.68 -13.84
CA ALA A 27 -5.81 -16.37 -14.99
C ALA A 27 -5.81 -15.51 -16.27
N ALA A 28 -6.74 -14.55 -16.40
CA ALA A 28 -6.82 -13.63 -17.53
C ALA A 28 -5.57 -12.73 -17.62
N TRP A 29 -4.89 -12.43 -16.51
CA TRP A 29 -3.70 -11.57 -16.48
C TRP A 29 -2.57 -12.12 -17.36
N HIS A 30 -2.40 -13.44 -17.44
CA HIS A 30 -1.33 -14.06 -18.22
C HIS A 30 -1.54 -13.99 -19.74
N THR A 31 -2.76 -13.68 -20.17
CA THR A 31 -3.17 -13.65 -21.57
C THR A 31 -3.68 -12.28 -22.01
N ALA A 32 -3.60 -11.27 -21.13
CA ALA A 32 -4.07 -9.93 -21.43
C ALA A 32 -3.23 -9.31 -22.57
N GLU A 33 -3.90 -8.88 -23.63
CA GLU A 33 -3.27 -8.18 -24.77
C GLU A 33 -3.29 -6.66 -24.61
N VAL A 34 -4.09 -6.16 -23.67
CA VAL A 34 -4.27 -4.75 -23.35
C VAL A 34 -4.14 -4.59 -21.84
N GLU A 35 -3.44 -3.53 -21.42
CA GLU A 35 -3.34 -3.17 -20.00
C GLU A 35 -4.72 -2.77 -19.45
N ASP A 36 -5.08 -3.35 -18.31
CA ASP A 36 -6.24 -2.99 -17.52
C ASP A 36 -5.77 -2.77 -16.09
N GLU A 37 -5.69 -1.50 -15.69
CA GLU A 37 -5.11 -1.06 -14.40
C GLU A 37 -5.93 -1.58 -13.21
N ASP A 38 -7.22 -1.84 -13.39
CA ASP A 38 -8.14 -2.28 -12.32
C ASP A 38 -8.36 -3.81 -12.31
N ALA A 39 -7.66 -4.56 -13.17
CA ALA A 39 -7.91 -5.99 -13.35
C ALA A 39 -7.61 -6.78 -12.07
N GLY A 40 -8.62 -7.51 -11.57
CA GLY A 40 -8.52 -8.33 -10.36
C GLY A 40 -8.52 -7.53 -9.05
N GLU A 41 -8.77 -6.22 -9.10
CA GLU A 41 -8.96 -5.39 -7.91
C GLU A 41 -10.36 -5.58 -7.31
N ASN A 42 -10.42 -5.94 -6.03
CA ASN A 42 -11.67 -5.91 -5.28
C ASN A 42 -11.92 -4.53 -4.67
N SER A 43 -13.17 -4.27 -4.28
CA SER A 43 -13.56 -2.99 -3.65
C SER A 43 -12.73 -2.63 -2.42
N ASN A 44 -12.24 -3.61 -1.65
CA ASN A 44 -11.37 -3.32 -0.51
C ASN A 44 -9.95 -2.94 -0.95
N TYR A 45 -9.44 -3.58 -2.00
CA TYR A 45 -8.11 -3.28 -2.54
C TYR A 45 -8.03 -1.83 -3.03
N ALA A 46 -9.01 -1.41 -3.85
CA ALA A 46 -9.10 -0.05 -4.36
C ALA A 46 -9.17 0.99 -3.21
N VAL A 47 -9.99 0.71 -2.19
CA VAL A 47 -10.05 1.53 -0.96
C VAL A 47 -8.70 1.57 -0.25
N GLY A 48 -8.05 0.41 -0.12
CA GLY A 48 -6.72 0.30 0.50
C GLY A 48 -5.69 1.19 -0.19
N GLN A 49 -5.65 1.17 -1.53
CA GLN A 49 -4.74 2.00 -2.31
C GLN A 49 -5.02 3.50 -2.16
N GLU A 50 -6.27 3.94 -2.34
CA GLU A 50 -6.64 5.37 -2.28
C GLU A 50 -6.29 5.98 -0.91
N TYR A 51 -6.63 5.28 0.17
CA TYR A 51 -6.36 5.79 1.51
C TYR A 51 -4.88 5.72 1.88
N LEU A 52 -4.10 4.80 1.28
CA LEU A 52 -2.67 4.70 1.50
C LEU A 52 -1.92 5.87 0.84
N ASP A 53 -2.29 6.23 -0.39
CA ASP A 53 -1.78 7.40 -1.10
C ASP A 53 -2.02 8.68 -0.27
N ARG A 54 -3.28 8.90 0.12
CA ARG A 54 -3.68 10.06 0.93
C ARG A 54 -2.96 10.10 2.27
N LEU A 55 -2.72 8.95 2.90
CA LEU A 55 -1.96 8.85 4.14
C LEU A 55 -0.49 9.25 3.93
N ALA A 56 0.13 8.75 2.86
CA ALA A 56 1.51 9.08 2.50
C ALA A 56 1.69 10.59 2.23
N ILE A 57 0.81 11.19 1.43
CA ILE A 57 0.79 12.64 1.16
C ILE A 57 0.61 13.44 2.45
N SER A 58 -0.36 13.07 3.29
CA SER A 58 -0.72 13.84 4.49
C SER A 58 0.37 13.82 5.57
N LEU A 59 1.05 12.69 5.74
CA LEU A 59 2.06 12.51 6.78
C LEU A 59 3.46 12.90 6.33
N GLY A 60 3.74 12.77 5.03
CA GLY A 60 5.06 12.93 4.44
C GLY A 60 6.02 11.79 4.80
N GLY A 61 7.09 11.68 4.01
CA GLY A 61 8.11 10.62 4.10
C GLY A 61 8.65 10.33 5.48
N ASN A 62 9.07 11.39 6.18
CA ASN A 62 9.76 11.27 7.47
C ASN A 62 8.94 10.55 8.54
N THR A 63 7.61 10.56 8.42
CA THR A 63 6.72 9.89 9.38
C THR A 63 6.32 8.50 8.89
N ILE A 64 6.04 8.34 7.59
CA ILE A 64 5.49 7.09 7.05
C ILE A 64 6.56 6.02 6.81
N VAL A 65 7.78 6.40 6.42
CA VAL A 65 8.87 5.47 6.08
C VAL A 65 9.26 4.57 7.27
N PRO A 66 9.47 5.08 8.51
CA PRO A 66 9.80 4.22 9.64
C PRO A 66 8.71 3.19 9.96
N VAL A 67 7.45 3.60 9.85
CA VAL A 67 6.28 2.73 10.09
C VAL A 67 6.19 1.65 9.00
N ALA A 68 6.41 2.03 7.75
CA ALA A 68 6.38 1.12 6.62
C ALA A 68 7.50 0.07 6.69
N SER A 69 8.73 0.48 7.02
CA SER A 69 9.88 -0.41 7.15
C SER A 69 9.67 -1.56 8.14
N GLU A 70 9.03 -1.28 9.29
CA GLU A 70 8.71 -2.31 10.29
C GLU A 70 7.76 -3.38 9.73
N GLN A 71 6.76 -2.97 8.95
CA GLN A 71 5.78 -3.89 8.35
C GLN A 71 6.37 -4.62 7.14
N PHE A 72 7.16 -3.94 6.30
CA PHE A 72 7.74 -4.48 5.08
C PHE A 72 8.66 -5.67 5.35
N SER A 73 9.45 -5.66 6.41
CA SER A 73 10.28 -6.83 6.75
C SER A 73 9.44 -8.10 6.98
N THR A 74 8.25 -7.97 7.56
CA THR A 74 7.35 -9.11 7.77
C THR A 74 6.65 -9.52 6.48
N TYR A 75 6.21 -8.57 5.67
CA TYR A 75 5.48 -8.85 4.42
C TYR A 75 6.41 -9.46 3.36
N LEU A 76 7.64 -8.95 3.22
CA LEU A 76 8.64 -9.43 2.26
C LEU A 76 9.28 -10.78 2.63
N ALA A 77 9.16 -11.21 3.89
CA ALA A 77 9.62 -12.51 4.34
C ALA A 77 8.53 -13.60 4.27
N ALA A 78 7.32 -13.23 3.86
CA ALA A 78 6.19 -14.14 3.83
C ALA A 78 6.26 -15.09 2.63
N LEU A 79 5.46 -16.17 2.65
CA LEU A 79 5.38 -17.09 1.51
C LEU A 79 4.29 -16.67 0.53
N GLU A 80 3.30 -15.92 1.00
CA GLU A 80 2.14 -15.49 0.22
C GLU A 80 2.50 -14.31 -0.69
N TRP A 81 2.30 -14.48 -2.01
CA TRP A 81 2.64 -13.48 -3.01
C TRP A 81 1.89 -12.15 -2.79
N GLN A 82 0.65 -12.21 -2.28
CA GLN A 82 -0.17 -11.03 -1.98
C GLN A 82 0.52 -10.09 -0.99
N LYS A 83 1.29 -10.63 -0.03
CA LYS A 83 2.04 -9.81 0.92
C LYS A 83 3.24 -9.13 0.26
N HIS A 84 3.91 -9.80 -0.67
CA HIS A 84 4.95 -9.17 -1.48
C HIS A 84 4.38 -8.05 -2.35
N HIS A 85 3.27 -8.33 -3.03
CA HIS A 85 2.54 -7.36 -3.85
C HIS A 85 2.12 -6.13 -3.03
N ALA A 86 1.44 -6.33 -1.90
CA ALA A 86 1.00 -5.26 -1.02
C ALA A 86 2.16 -4.38 -0.52
N ALA A 87 3.32 -4.97 -0.19
CA ALA A 87 4.50 -4.22 0.21
C ALA A 87 5.07 -3.35 -0.93
N LEU A 88 5.09 -3.87 -2.17
CA LEU A 88 5.56 -3.14 -3.35
C LEU A 88 4.61 -2.00 -3.73
N ILE A 89 3.30 -2.24 -3.73
CA ILE A 89 2.28 -1.21 -3.95
C ILE A 89 2.39 -0.12 -2.89
N ALA A 90 2.51 -0.49 -1.62
CA ALA A 90 2.67 0.48 -0.55
C ALA A 90 3.96 1.31 -0.68
N LEU A 91 5.06 0.69 -1.12
CA LEU A 91 6.30 1.40 -1.39
C LEU A 91 6.13 2.42 -2.53
N ALA A 92 5.43 2.03 -3.61
CA ALA A 92 5.14 2.92 -4.74
C ALA A 92 4.30 4.13 -4.30
N GLN A 93 3.24 3.90 -3.51
CA GLN A 93 2.38 4.98 -2.99
C GLN A 93 3.14 5.93 -2.07
N ILE A 94 4.02 5.40 -1.20
CA ILE A 94 4.90 6.23 -0.36
C ILE A 94 5.85 7.07 -1.22
N ALA A 95 6.41 6.50 -2.28
CA ALA A 95 7.28 7.22 -3.20
C ALA A 95 6.54 8.36 -3.91
N VAL A 96 5.33 8.13 -4.40
CA VAL A 96 4.48 9.17 -5.02
C VAL A 96 4.18 10.28 -4.02
N GLY A 97 3.74 9.94 -2.80
CA GLY A 97 3.45 10.93 -1.76
C GLY A 97 4.66 11.76 -1.34
N LEU A 98 5.87 11.18 -1.39
CA LEU A 98 7.12 11.91 -1.20
C LEU A 98 7.32 12.97 -2.28
N PHE A 99 7.14 12.62 -3.56
CA PHE A 99 7.31 13.57 -4.67
C PHE A 99 6.27 14.68 -4.66
N GLN A 100 4.99 14.35 -4.42
CA GLN A 100 3.90 15.33 -4.44
C GLN A 100 3.90 16.26 -3.22
N GLY A 101 4.45 15.84 -2.08
CA GLY A 101 4.55 16.65 -0.87
C GLY A 101 5.53 17.83 -0.95
N TYR A 102 6.25 17.99 -2.06
CA TYR A 102 7.14 19.13 -2.35
C TYR A 102 6.55 20.12 -3.38
N GLY A 103 5.32 19.91 -3.83
CA GLY A 103 4.59 20.80 -4.75
C GLY A 103 3.89 21.98 -4.06
#